data_AF-A0A087SSH9-F1
#
_entry.id   AF-A0A087SSH9-F1
#
_cell.length_a   1.000
_cell.length_b   1.000
_cell.length_c   1.000
_cell.angle_alpha   90.00
_cell.angle_beta   90.00
_cell.angle_gamma   90.00
#
_symmetry.space_group_name_H-M   'P 1'
#
loop_
_entity.id
_entity.type
_entity.pdbx_description
1 polymer ?
#
loop_
_entity_poly.entity_id
_entity_poly.type
_entity_poly.pdbx_seq_one_letter_code
_entity_poly.pdbx_strand_id
1 'polypeptide(L)'
;MASGFVYADTSKGLYKLFHKSHFALAGLVPATLALPSDGFPAKLADVGLAAVLPLHSHVAMNSVVTDYVPKALQLPARAGVIGLSAVTFIGLMKLSLTGDGIGGTVKKIWAGPQKA
;
A
#
# COMPACT_ATOMS: atom_id res chain seq x y z
N MET A 1 -12.04 -18.18 16.32
CA MET A 1 -10.81 -17.40 16.12
C MET A 1 -11.12 -16.29 15.14
N ALA A 2 -10.96 -15.03 15.51
CA ALA A 2 -11.16 -13.97 14.53
C ALA A 2 -10.07 -14.05 13.45
N SER A 3 -10.45 -13.78 12.19
CA SER A 3 -9.54 -13.87 11.05
C SER A 3 -8.27 -13.07 11.30
N GLY A 4 -7.11 -13.66 11.05
CA GLY A 4 -5.81 -13.01 11.24
C GLY A 4 -5.67 -11.71 10.45
N PHE A 5 -6.49 -11.50 9.42
CA PHE A 5 -6.55 -10.26 8.64
C PHE A 5 -7.36 -9.14 9.33
N VAL A 6 -8.37 -9.47 10.14
CA VAL A 6 -9.10 -8.47 10.95
C VAL A 6 -8.25 -8.00 12.13
N TYR A 7 -7.41 -8.87 12.68
CA TYR A 7 -6.52 -8.58 13.80
C TYR A 7 -5.05 -8.57 13.36
N ALA A 8 -4.76 -7.84 12.30
CA ALA A 8 -3.51 -7.93 11.55
C ALA A 8 -2.26 -7.55 12.35
N ASP A 9 -2.40 -6.65 13.32
CA ASP A 9 -1.37 -6.21 14.27
C ASP A 9 -1.00 -7.27 15.32
N THR A 10 -1.89 -8.24 15.59
CA THR A 10 -1.64 -9.33 16.54
C THR A 10 -1.29 -10.67 15.85
N SER A 11 -1.46 -10.73 14.53
CA SER A 11 -1.15 -11.91 13.73
C SER A 11 0.36 -12.05 13.50
N LYS A 12 0.98 -13.08 14.09
CA LYS A 12 2.42 -13.35 13.93
C LYS A 12 2.90 -13.34 12.47
N GLY A 13 2.10 -13.92 11.57
CA GLY A 13 2.42 -14.02 10.15
C GLY A 13 2.40 -12.67 9.44
N LEU A 14 1.31 -11.90 9.62
CA LEU A 14 1.18 -10.58 9.02
C LEU A 14 2.16 -9.57 9.62
N TYR A 15 2.45 -9.68 10.92
CA TYR A 15 3.43 -8.83 11.57
C TYR A 15 4.85 -9.07 11.03
N LYS A 16 5.22 -10.33 10.77
CA LYS A 16 6.49 -10.65 10.09
C LYS A 16 6.54 -10.09 8.67
N LEU A 17 5.42 -10.15 7.94
CA LEU A 17 5.33 -9.58 6.60
C LEU A 17 5.39 -8.04 6.62
N PHE A 18 4.78 -7.41 7.63
CA PHE A 18 4.88 -5.98 7.89
C PHE A 18 6.32 -5.53 8.14
N HIS A 19 7.11 -6.28 8.90
CA HIS A 19 8.54 -5.93 9.07
C HIS A 19 9.32 -6.04 7.75
N LYS A 20 9.07 -7.09 6.98
CA LYS A 20 9.68 -7.24 5.65
C LYS A 20 9.23 -6.15 4.67
N SER A 21 8.00 -5.65 4.80
CA SER A 21 7.48 -4.62 3.91
C SER A 21 8.22 -3.29 4.07
N HIS A 22 8.83 -3.00 5.23
CA HIS A 22 9.68 -1.81 5.38
C HIS A 22 10.85 -1.82 4.40
N PHE A 23 11.58 -2.93 4.32
CA PHE A 23 12.69 -3.08 3.38
C PHE A 23 12.22 -3.07 1.93
N ALA A 24 11.08 -3.72 1.65
CA ALA A 24 10.50 -3.69 0.32
C ALA A 24 10.12 -2.27 -0.09
N LEU A 25 9.46 -1.49 0.77
CA LEU A 25 9.12 -0.09 0.50
C LEU A 25 10.37 0.79 0.33
N ALA A 26 11.39 0.58 1.18
CA ALA A 26 12.65 1.30 1.08
C ALA A 26 13.34 1.11 -0.29
N GLY A 27 13.17 -0.05 -0.93
CA GLY A 27 13.67 -0.29 -2.29
C GLY A 27 12.69 0.14 -3.39
N LEU A 28 11.40 -0.19 -3.25
CA LEU A 28 10.39 0.03 -4.29
C LEU A 28 10.10 1.51 -4.53
N VAL A 29 10.02 2.32 -3.47
CA VAL A 29 9.76 3.76 -3.60
C VAL A 29 10.81 4.44 -4.49
N PRO A 30 12.14 4.38 -4.19
CA PRO A 30 13.13 4.98 -5.07
C PRO A 30 13.18 4.30 -6.45
N ALA A 31 12.96 2.98 -6.54
CA ALA A 31 12.94 2.29 -7.83
C ALA A 31 11.86 2.82 -8.79
N THR A 32 10.62 3.02 -8.29
CA THR A 32 9.52 3.58 -9.12
C THR A 32 9.82 4.99 -9.63
N LEU A 33 10.59 5.78 -8.87
CA LEU A 33 10.95 7.15 -9.24
C LEU A 33 12.19 7.22 -10.13
N ALA A 34 13.18 6.36 -9.93
CA ALA A 34 14.45 6.40 -10.66
C ALA A 34 14.38 5.70 -12.03
N LEU A 35 13.58 4.64 -12.17
CA LEU A 35 13.50 3.88 -13.42
C LEU A 35 12.75 4.66 -14.51
N PRO A 36 13.12 4.52 -15.80
CA PRO A 36 12.36 5.08 -16.92
C PRO A 36 10.91 4.54 -16.93
N SER A 37 9.93 5.45 -17.03
CA SER A 37 8.51 5.14 -16.76
C SER A 37 7.85 4.21 -17.79
N ASP A 38 8.44 4.05 -18.97
CA ASP A 38 7.96 3.23 -20.09
C ASP A 38 8.56 1.81 -20.11
N GLY A 39 9.45 1.49 -19.16
CA GLY A 39 10.14 0.20 -19.11
C GLY A 39 9.42 -0.87 -18.28
N PHE A 40 9.59 -2.15 -18.67
CA PHE A 40 9.17 -3.31 -17.88
C PHE A 40 9.67 -3.27 -16.41
N PRO A 41 10.93 -2.87 -16.11
CA PRO A 41 11.40 -2.74 -14.74
C PRO A 41 10.62 -1.72 -13.90
N ALA A 42 10.24 -0.57 -14.47
CA ALA A 42 9.43 0.43 -13.76
C ALA A 42 8.03 -0.12 -13.47
N LYS A 43 7.41 -0.79 -14.45
CA LYS A 43 6.11 -1.45 -14.25
C LYS A 43 6.15 -2.50 -13.15
N LEU A 44 7.22 -3.31 -13.09
CA LEU A 44 7.40 -4.28 -11.99
C LEU A 44 7.54 -3.59 -10.63
N ALA A 45 8.33 -2.50 -10.56
CA ALA A 45 8.46 -1.72 -9.34
C ALA A 45 7.13 -1.10 -8.90
N ASP A 46 6.34 -0.58 -9.85
CA ASP A 46 5.04 0.04 -9.59
C ASP A 46 3.98 -0.98 -9.14
N VAL A 47 3.97 -2.17 -9.73
CA VAL A 47 3.09 -3.27 -9.29
C VAL A 47 3.52 -3.77 -7.91
N GLY A 48 4.82 -3.91 -7.68
CA GLY A 48 5.36 -4.27 -6.37
C GLY A 48 4.95 -3.26 -5.29
N LEU A 49 5.11 -1.96 -5.58
CA LEU A 49 4.72 -0.88 -4.67
C LEU A 49 3.21 -0.87 -4.42
N ALA A 50 2.40 -1.04 -5.47
CA ALA A 50 0.95 -1.13 -5.37
C ALA A 50 0.46 -2.29 -4.50
N ALA A 51 1.21 -3.39 -4.43
CA ALA A 51 0.89 -4.52 -3.56
C ALA A 51 1.39 -4.33 -2.12
N VAL A 52 2.63 -3.88 -1.96
CA VAL A 52 3.30 -3.79 -0.64
C VAL A 52 2.76 -2.63 0.20
N LEU A 53 2.46 -1.48 -0.43
CA LEU A 53 2.03 -0.28 0.30
C LEU A 53 0.69 -0.45 1.04
N PRO A 54 -0.38 -0.98 0.41
CA PRO A 54 -1.64 -1.26 1.12
C PRO A 54 -1.45 -2.30 2.22
N LEU A 55 -0.63 -3.34 1.99
CA LEU A 55 -0.37 -4.37 2.99
C LEU A 55 0.34 -3.81 4.22
N HIS A 56 1.38 -2.99 4.01
CA HIS A 56 2.08 -2.31 5.09
C HIS A 56 1.11 -1.42 5.88
N SER A 57 0.35 -0.59 5.15
CA SER A 57 -0.60 0.36 5.73
C SER A 57 -1.73 -0.34 6.48
N HIS A 58 -2.18 -1.51 6.01
CA HIS A 58 -3.22 -2.30 6.66
C HIS A 58 -2.80 -2.73 8.07
N VAL A 59 -1.61 -3.31 8.23
CA VAL A 59 -1.11 -3.74 9.54
C VAL A 59 -0.87 -2.52 10.44
N ALA A 60 -0.23 -1.46 9.92
CA ALA A 60 0.01 -0.23 10.67
C ALA A 60 -1.30 0.41 11.17
N MET A 61 -2.34 0.48 10.33
CA MET A 61 -3.62 1.06 10.70
C MET A 61 -4.36 0.21 11.74
N ASN A 62 -4.19 -1.12 11.73
CA ASN A 62 -4.71 -1.96 12.79
C ASN A 62 -4.06 -1.65 14.16
N SER A 63 -2.76 -1.31 14.20
CA SER A 63 -2.11 -0.82 15.41
C SER A 63 -2.71 0.51 15.88
N VAL A 64 -2.98 1.45 14.95
CA VAL A 64 -3.67 2.72 15.28
C VAL A 64 -5.06 2.46 15.86
N VAL A 65 -5.81 1.49 15.32
CA VAL A 65 -7.11 1.11 15.87
C VAL A 65 -6.96 0.55 17.29
N THR A 66 -5.94 -0.25 17.56
CA THR A 66 -5.65 -0.77 18.91
C THR A 66 -5.37 0.36 19.91
N ASP A 67 -4.56 1.33 19.50
CA ASP A 67 -4.08 2.39 20.39
C ASP A 67 -5.17 3.42 20.71
N TYR A 68 -6.04 3.74 19.76
CA TYR A 68 -6.92 4.92 19.87
C TYR A 68 -8.43 4.63 19.81
N VAL A 69 -8.88 3.47 19.35
CA VAL A 69 -10.31 3.16 19.24
C VAL A 69 -10.81 2.42 20.49
N PRO A 70 -11.90 2.88 21.14
CA PRO A 70 -12.49 2.18 22.28
C PRO A 70 -12.81 0.72 21.95
N LYS A 71 -12.58 -0.20 22.90
CA LYS A 71 -12.72 -1.67 22.68
C LYS A 71 -14.04 -2.07 22.01
N ALA A 72 -15.16 -1.44 22.38
CA ALA A 72 -16.47 -1.71 21.82
C ALA A 72 -16.60 -1.38 20.32
N LEU A 73 -15.75 -0.47 19.80
CA LEU A 73 -15.76 0.00 18.42
C LEU A 73 -14.59 -0.53 17.58
N GLN A 74 -13.68 -1.32 18.16
CA GLN A 74 -12.50 -1.80 17.43
C GLN A 74 -12.85 -2.75 16.28
N LEU A 75 -13.82 -3.66 16.47
CA LEU A 75 -14.22 -4.58 15.41
C LEU A 75 -14.80 -3.87 14.17
N PRO A 76 -15.79 -2.97 14.29
CA PRO A 76 -16.27 -2.23 13.12
C PRO A 76 -15.20 -1.33 12.51
N ALA A 77 -14.32 -0.72 13.31
CA ALA A 77 -13.19 0.06 12.79
C ALA A 77 -12.23 -0.80 11.96
N ARG A 78 -11.84 -1.98 12.44
CA ARG A 78 -10.99 -2.94 11.72
C ARG A 78 -11.64 -3.44 10.44
N ALA A 79 -12.95 -3.69 10.45
CA ALA A 79 -13.69 -4.01 9.24
C ALA A 79 -13.64 -2.88 8.20
N GLY A 80 -13.77 -1.62 8.64
CA GLY A 80 -13.57 -0.45 7.80
C GLY A 80 -12.15 -0.37 7.21
N VAL A 81 -11.13 -0.65 8.01
CA VAL A 81 -9.73 -0.71 7.56
C VAL A 81 -9.52 -1.77 6.49
N ILE A 82 -10.14 -2.95 6.60
CA ILE A 82 -10.12 -3.99 5.55
C ILE A 82 -10.70 -3.43 4.25
N GLY A 83 -11.89 -2.83 4.29
CA GLY A 83 -12.53 -2.25 3.12
C GLY A 83 -11.65 -1.21 2.45
N LEU A 84 -11.11 -0.27 3.24
CA LEU A 84 -10.19 0.76 2.75
C LEU A 84 -8.92 0.17 2.13
N SER A 85 -8.35 -0.86 2.75
CA SER A 85 -7.14 -1.53 2.25
C SER A 85 -7.38 -2.23 0.92
N ALA A 86 -8.53 -2.89 0.76
CA ALA A 86 -8.94 -3.54 -0.48
C ALA A 86 -9.16 -2.52 -1.62
N VAL A 87 -9.91 -1.44 -1.35
CA VAL A 87 -10.14 -0.36 -2.33
C VAL A 87 -8.82 0.29 -2.75
N THR A 88 -7.93 0.57 -1.80
CA THR A 88 -6.60 1.15 -2.08
C THR A 88 -5.76 0.21 -2.94
N PHE A 89 -5.72 -1.09 -2.60
CA PHE A 89 -5.00 -2.09 -3.39
C PHE A 89 -5.52 -2.16 -4.83
N ILE A 90 -6.84 -2.25 -5.02
CA ILE A 90 -7.46 -2.31 -6.36
C ILE A 90 -7.13 -1.04 -7.15
N GLY A 91 -7.25 0.14 -6.52
CA GLY A 91 -6.97 1.42 -7.16
C GLY A 91 -5.51 1.54 -7.61
N LEU A 92 -4.56 1.22 -6.72
CA LEU A 92 -3.14 1.26 -7.04
C LEU A 92 -2.76 0.20 -8.07
N MET A 93 -3.29 -1.02 -7.97
CA MET A 93 -3.03 -2.06 -8.96
C MET A 93 -3.57 -1.68 -10.34
N LYS A 94 -4.76 -1.08 -10.42
CA LYS A 94 -5.30 -0.55 -11.68
C LYS A 94 -4.37 0.53 -12.26
N LEU A 95 -3.90 1.46 -11.43
CA LEU A 95 -2.95 2.49 -11.86
C LEU A 95 -1.65 1.89 -12.39
N SER A 96 -1.09 0.87 -11.72
CA SER A 96 0.17 0.21 -12.09
C SER A 96 0.04 -0.72 -13.30
N LEU A 97 -1.13 -1.32 -13.54
CA LEU A 97 -1.31 -2.29 -14.63
C LEU A 97 -1.73 -1.63 -15.93
N THR A 98 -2.64 -0.64 -15.87
CA THR A 98 -3.28 -0.05 -17.06
C THR A 98 -3.06 1.45 -17.19
N GLY A 99 -2.53 2.12 -16.17
CA GLY A 99 -2.23 3.56 -16.19
C GLY A 99 -0.74 3.83 -16.34
N ASP A 100 -0.33 5.03 -15.93
CA ASP A 100 1.06 5.51 -15.99
C ASP A 100 1.99 4.88 -14.94
N GLY A 101 1.49 4.00 -14.08
CA GLY A 101 2.21 3.58 -12.89
C GLY A 101 2.25 4.65 -11.79
N ILE A 102 2.61 4.25 -10.58
CA ILE A 102 2.70 5.17 -9.44
C ILE A 102 3.83 6.18 -9.72
N GLY A 103 5.01 5.68 -10.10
CA GLY A 103 6.17 6.51 -10.41
C GLY A 103 5.94 7.46 -11.59
N GLY A 104 5.36 6.97 -12.69
CA GLY A 104 5.01 7.82 -13.84
C GLY A 104 4.00 8.91 -13.49
N THR A 105 2.98 8.58 -12.71
CA THR A 105 1.99 9.55 -12.22
C THR A 105 2.66 10.64 -11.37
N VAL A 106 3.51 10.25 -10.41
CA VAL A 106 4.22 11.21 -9.55
C VAL A 106 5.12 12.13 -10.37
N LYS A 107 5.86 11.60 -11.36
CA LYS A 107 6.72 12.40 -12.25
C LYS A 107 5.92 13.40 -13.07
N LYS A 108 4.77 13.00 -13.62
CA LYS A 108 3.89 13.90 -14.38
C LYS A 108 3.35 15.04 -13.51
N ILE A 109 2.94 14.74 -12.27
CA ILE A 109 2.54 15.76 -11.29
C ILE A 109 3.70 16.73 -11.01
N TRP A 110 4.92 16.19 -10.84
CA TRP A 110 6.11 16.99 -10.54
C TRP A 110 6.59 17.87 -11.70
N ALA A 111 6.44 17.40 -12.94
CA ALA A 111 6.83 18.15 -14.14
C ALA A 111 5.97 19.40 -14.39
N GLY A 112 4.82 19.51 -13.73
CA GLY A 112 3.88 20.62 -13.90
C GLY A 112 2.98 20.47 -15.13
N PRO A 113 2.08 21.44 -15.37
CA PRO A 113 1.13 21.36 -16.46
C PRO A 113 1.84 21.35 -17.82
N GLN A 114 1.51 20.35 -18.64
CA GLN A 114 1.97 20.28 -20.02
C GLN A 114 1.33 21.43 -20.79
N LYS A 115 2.15 22.30 -21.39
CA LYS A 115 1.64 23.37 -22.26
C LYS A 115 0.88 22.71 -23.42
N ALA A 116 -0.38 23.13 -23.61
CA ALA A 116 -1.24 22.68 -24.69
C ALA A 116 -0.65 23.04 -26.06
#